data_AF-A0A2U3KDR3-F1
#
_entry.id   AF-A0A2U3KDR3-F1
#
_cell.length_a   1.000
_cell.length_b   1.000
_cell.length_c   1.000
_cell.angle_alpha   90.00
_cell.angle_beta   90.00
_cell.angle_gamma   90.00
#
_symmetry.space_group_name_H-M   'P 1'
#
loop_
_entity.id
_entity.type
_entity.pdbx_description
1 polymer ?
#
loop_
_entity_poly.entity_id
_entity_poly.type
_entity_poly.pdbx_seq_one_letter_code
_entity_poly.pdbx_strand_id
1 'polypeptide(L)'
;MIDLPHGGGGRFSEYDLVEHIRAAKPPRDYIIQGQADRKLAQHPKHSLDCWLRKFSRYKDTKQAVNSVIDDLLATGLFVLVKKLRCPDSGSYCKGIRLA
;
A
#
# COMPACT_ATOMS: atom_id res chain seq x y z
N MET A 1 -1.91 14.64 2.22
CA MET A 1 -1.16 14.29 0.99
C MET A 1 0.15 13.65 1.39
N ILE A 2 0.53 12.54 0.75
CA ILE A 2 1.75 11.78 1.08
C ILE A 2 2.63 11.66 -0.17
N ASP A 3 3.91 11.96 0.00
CA ASP A 3 4.90 11.92 -1.07
C ASP A 3 5.47 10.52 -1.29
N LEU A 4 5.74 10.19 -2.55
CA LEU A 4 6.44 8.97 -2.93
C LEU A 4 7.92 9.29 -3.15
N PRO A 5 8.83 8.98 -2.21
CA PRO A 5 10.23 9.40 -2.27
C PRO A 5 10.97 8.80 -3.47
N HIS A 6 10.56 7.63 -3.93
CA HIS A 6 11.08 6.99 -5.15
C HIS A 6 10.11 7.12 -6.32
N GLY A 7 9.17 8.05 -6.23
CA GLY A 7 8.07 8.22 -7.17
C GLY A 7 8.35 9.16 -8.33
N GLY A 8 9.49 9.86 -8.32
CA GLY A 8 9.80 10.90 -9.30
C GLY A 8 8.86 12.10 -9.24
N GLY A 9 8.51 12.55 -8.03
CA GLY A 9 7.51 13.59 -7.77
C GLY A 9 6.07 13.08 -7.64
N GLY A 10 5.89 11.75 -7.60
CA GLY A 10 4.59 11.13 -7.34
C GLY A 10 4.10 11.42 -5.92
N ARG A 11 2.80 11.62 -5.76
CA ARG A 11 2.11 11.85 -4.50
C ARG A 11 0.70 11.30 -4.57
N PHE A 12 0.11 11.00 -3.43
CA PHE A 12 -1.27 10.52 -3.36
C PHE A 12 -1.99 11.11 -2.14
N SER A 13 -3.33 11.08 -2.18
CA SER A 13 -4.17 11.41 -1.03
C SER A 13 -4.40 10.16 -0.19
N GLU A 14 -4.20 10.27 1.11
CA GLU A 14 -4.54 9.26 2.11
C GLU A 14 -6.04 8.88 2.04
N TYR A 15 -6.92 9.81 1.67
CA TYR A 15 -8.34 9.54 1.50
C TYR A 15 -8.62 8.64 0.28
N ASP A 16 -7.87 8.79 -0.81
CA ASP A 16 -7.97 7.89 -1.98
C ASP A 16 -7.62 6.45 -1.57
N LEU A 17 -6.67 6.29 -0.63
CA LEU A 17 -6.32 4.98 -0.09
C LEU A 17 -7.44 4.42 0.82
N VAL A 18 -8.07 5.25 1.65
CA VAL A 18 -9.23 4.85 2.46
C VAL A 18 -10.35 4.36 1.55
N GLU A 19 -10.69 5.13 0.51
CA GLU A 19 -11.70 4.74 -0.48
C GLU A 19 -11.32 3.44 -1.19
N HIS A 20 -10.05 3.30 -1.59
CA HIS A 20 -9.56 2.08 -2.22
C HIS A 20 -9.72 0.84 -1.33
N ILE A 21 -9.42 0.96 -0.04
CA ILE A 21 -9.59 -0.14 0.92
C ILE A 21 -11.07 -0.48 1.11
N ARG A 22 -11.93 0.53 1.31
CA ARG A 22 -13.38 0.34 1.49
C ARG A 22 -14.07 -0.25 0.25
N ALA A 23 -13.56 0.05 -0.95
CA ALA A 23 -14.07 -0.47 -2.20
C ALA A 23 -13.63 -1.93 -2.49
N ALA A 24 -12.79 -2.53 -1.66
CA ALA A 24 -12.29 -3.88 -1.87
C ALA A 24 -13.42 -4.93 -1.84
N LYS A 25 -13.26 -5.96 -2.69
CA LYS A 25 -14.17 -7.11 -2.78
C LYS A 25 -13.38 -8.41 -2.64
N PRO A 26 -13.68 -9.29 -1.67
CA PRO A 26 -14.66 -9.12 -0.59
C PRO A 26 -14.31 -7.94 0.34
N PRO A 27 -15.30 -7.40 1.10
CA PRO A 27 -15.08 -6.28 2.01
C PRO A 27 -13.94 -6.56 2.98
N ARG A 28 -13.07 -5.58 3.15
CA ARG A 28 -11.96 -5.59 4.12
C ARG A 28 -11.62 -4.18 4.53
N ASP A 29 -11.06 -4.05 5.72
CA ASP A 29 -10.60 -2.79 6.31
C ASP A 29 -9.06 -2.64 6.23
N TYR A 30 -8.37 -3.51 5.49
CA TYR A 30 -6.92 -3.51 5.40
C TYR A 30 -6.38 -3.70 3.98
N ILE A 31 -5.10 -3.35 3.82
CA ILE A 31 -4.30 -3.66 2.65
C ILE A 31 -2.91 -4.17 3.07
N ILE A 32 -2.43 -5.20 2.37
CA ILE A 32 -1.10 -5.77 2.63
C ILE A 32 -0.03 -4.83 2.07
N GLN A 33 1.03 -4.56 2.84
CA GLN A 33 2.12 -3.66 2.41
C GLN A 33 2.74 -4.18 1.12
N GLY A 34 3.16 -5.46 1.14
CA GLY A 34 3.53 -6.22 -0.05
C GLY A 34 4.66 -5.65 -0.90
N GLN A 35 5.58 -4.87 -0.31
CA GLN A 35 6.76 -4.35 -1.00
C GLN A 35 7.53 -5.46 -1.73
N ALA A 36 7.90 -5.23 -3.00
CA ALA A 36 8.67 -6.20 -3.77
C ALA A 36 9.66 -5.51 -4.71
N ASP A 37 10.91 -5.95 -4.74
CA ASP A 37 11.91 -5.44 -5.67
C ASP A 37 11.82 -6.17 -7.02
N ARG A 38 10.75 -5.88 -7.76
CA ARG A 38 10.45 -6.46 -9.08
C ARG A 38 9.59 -5.51 -9.90
N LYS A 39 9.52 -5.79 -11.21
CA LYS A 39 8.65 -5.08 -12.14
C LYS A 39 7.19 -5.17 -11.71
N LEU A 40 6.42 -4.10 -11.94
CA LEU A 40 4.99 -4.06 -11.58
C LEU A 40 4.21 -5.17 -12.29
N ALA A 41 4.53 -5.44 -13.56
CA ALA A 41 3.91 -6.51 -14.35
C ALA A 41 4.16 -7.93 -13.78
N GLN A 42 5.16 -8.10 -12.92
CA GLN A 42 5.53 -9.36 -12.29
C GLN A 42 5.11 -9.41 -10.81
N HIS A 43 4.32 -8.43 -10.35
CA HIS A 43 3.96 -8.33 -8.95
C HIS A 43 2.86 -9.36 -8.60
N PRO A 44 3.11 -10.28 -7.66
CA PRO A 44 2.24 -11.43 -7.42
C PRO A 44 0.95 -11.12 -6.64
N LYS A 45 0.75 -9.87 -6.21
CA LYS A 45 -0.26 -9.48 -5.20
C LYS A 45 -0.84 -8.11 -5.48
N HIS A 46 -2.12 -7.91 -5.14
CA HIS A 46 -2.79 -6.60 -5.11
C HIS A 46 -2.49 -5.91 -3.78
N SER A 47 -1.24 -5.46 -3.63
CA SER A 47 -0.70 -4.85 -2.42
C SER A 47 -0.76 -3.32 -2.44
N LEU A 48 -0.47 -2.71 -1.28
CA LEU A 48 -0.24 -1.28 -1.16
C LEU A 48 0.88 -0.83 -2.11
N ASP A 49 1.97 -1.59 -2.22
CA ASP A 49 3.07 -1.27 -3.13
C ASP A 49 2.60 -1.17 -4.60
N CYS A 50 1.78 -2.12 -5.06
CA CYS A 50 1.16 -2.07 -6.38
C CYS A 50 0.29 -0.84 -6.58
N TRP A 51 -0.52 -0.52 -5.56
CA TRP A 51 -1.42 0.62 -5.62
C TRP A 51 -0.65 1.95 -5.69
N LEU A 52 0.37 2.12 -4.85
CA LEU A 52 1.22 3.33 -4.83
C LEU A 52 2.00 3.53 -6.13
N ARG A 53 2.47 2.45 -6.76
CA ARG A 53 3.14 2.52 -8.07
C ARG A 53 2.25 3.15 -9.15
N LYS A 54 0.93 3.17 -9.02
CA LYS A 54 0.03 3.88 -9.96
C LYS A 54 0.23 5.39 -9.96
N PHE A 55 0.74 5.97 -8.87
CA PHE A 55 1.01 7.40 -8.73
C PHE A 55 2.50 7.76 -8.99
N SER A 56 3.37 6.76 -9.08
CA SER A 56 4.79 6.93 -9.37
C SER A 56 5.06 7.07 -10.87
N ARG A 57 6.05 7.89 -11.25
CA ARG A 57 6.64 7.88 -12.60
C ARG A 57 7.43 6.59 -12.85
N TYR A 58 8.02 6.03 -11.81
CA TYR A 58 8.85 4.83 -11.85
C TYR A 58 8.05 3.60 -11.40
N LYS A 59 7.24 3.05 -12.31
CA LYS A 59 6.32 1.93 -12.04
C LYS A 59 7.01 0.67 -11.51
N ASP A 60 8.24 0.42 -11.93
CA ASP A 60 9.01 -0.75 -11.53
C ASP A 60 9.80 -0.56 -10.23
N THR A 61 9.68 0.61 -9.60
CA THR A 61 10.31 0.92 -8.31
C THR A 61 9.31 0.81 -7.18
N LYS A 62 9.66 0.06 -6.12
CA LYS A 62 8.85 -0.05 -4.90
C LYS A 62 8.60 1.32 -4.27
N GLN A 63 7.38 1.52 -3.78
CA GLN A 63 6.90 2.78 -3.21
C GLN A 63 6.38 2.62 -1.77
N ALA A 64 5.98 1.41 -1.36
CA ALA A 64 5.57 1.11 0.03
C ALA A 64 6.77 1.00 0.99
N VAL A 65 7.66 1.98 0.95
CA VAL A 65 8.85 2.08 1.82
C VAL A 65 8.47 2.57 3.22
N ASN A 66 9.38 2.40 4.18
CA ASN A 66 9.10 2.69 5.59
C ASN A 66 8.61 4.13 5.80
N SER A 67 9.21 5.14 5.17
CA SER A 67 8.78 6.54 5.33
C SER A 67 7.33 6.76 4.90
N VAL A 68 6.90 6.18 3.77
CA VAL A 68 5.50 6.26 3.30
C VAL A 68 4.54 5.57 4.28
N ILE A 69 4.98 4.47 4.90
CA ILE A 69 4.19 3.82 5.96
C ILE A 69 4.11 4.71 7.19
N ASP A 70 5.21 5.32 7.61
CA ASP A 70 5.24 6.20 8.78
C ASP A 70 4.35 7.42 8.55
N ASP A 71 4.39 8.03 7.35
CA ASP A 71 3.50 9.13 6.97
C ASP A 71 2.02 8.72 6.99
N LEU A 72 1.69 7.51 6.50
CA LEU A 72 0.34 6.96 6.58
C LEU A 72 -0.11 6.80 8.03
N LEU A 73 0.74 6.28 8.90
CA LEU A 73 0.40 6.12 10.33
C LEU A 73 0.23 7.47 11.03
N ALA A 74 1.03 8.48 10.66
CA ALA A 74 0.97 9.83 11.21
C ALA A 74 -0.37 10.54 10.91
N THR A 75 -1.10 10.12 9.87
CA THR A 75 -2.46 10.65 9.60
C THR A 75 -3.49 10.26 10.66
N GLY A 76 -3.23 9.23 11.47
CA GLY A 76 -4.21 8.66 12.40
C GLY A 76 -5.34 7.85 11.75
N LEU A 77 -5.38 7.78 10.42
CA LEU A 77 -6.39 7.00 9.68
C LEU A 77 -6.04 5.51 9.57
N PHE A 78 -4.78 5.16 9.86
CA PHE A 78 -4.25 3.81 9.66
C PHE A 78 -3.49 3.31 10.88
N VAL A 79 -3.54 2.00 11.10
CA VAL A 79 -2.73 1.28 12.08
C VAL A 79 -1.92 0.18 11.40
N LEU A 80 -0.69 -0.02 11.86
CA LEU A 80 0.17 -1.07 11.34
C LEU A 80 -0.17 -2.42 11.97
N VAL A 81 -0.41 -3.44 11.14
CA VAL A 81 -0.74 -4.79 11.59
C VAL A 81 0.25 -5.80 11.01
N LYS A 82 0.89 -6.60 11.88
CA LYS A 82 1.95 -7.55 11.49
C LYS A 82 1.42 -8.91 11.01
N LYS A 83 0.17 -9.27 11.34
CA LYS A 83 -0.42 -10.59 11.07
C LYS A 83 -1.80 -10.48 10.39
N LEU A 84 -1.84 -9.88 9.20
CA LEU A 84 -3.03 -9.86 8.35
C LEU A 84 -3.03 -11.07 7.42
N ARG A 85 -4.17 -11.74 7.25
CA ARG A 85 -4.28 -12.84 6.28
C ARG A 85 -4.28 -12.26 4.87
N CYS A 86 -3.30 -12.61 4.04
CA CYS A 86 -3.20 -12.08 2.69
C CYS A 86 -4.32 -12.68 1.81
N PRO A 87 -5.12 -11.84 1.12
CA PRO A 87 -6.19 -12.30 0.25
C PRO A 87 -5.66 -13.08 -0.97
N ASP A 88 -4.52 -12.68 -1.52
CA ASP A 88 -3.98 -13.30 -2.73
C ASP A 88 -3.21 -14.62 -2.46
N SER A 89 -2.58 -14.75 -1.28
CA SER A 89 -1.68 -15.89 -0.98
C SER A 89 -2.08 -16.73 0.23
N GLY A 90 -3.11 -16.32 0.97
CA GLY A 90 -3.54 -16.97 2.22
C GLY A 90 -2.58 -16.85 3.40
N SER A 91 -1.32 -16.46 3.16
CA SER A 91 -0.26 -16.34 4.16
C SER A 91 -0.44 -15.12 5.07
N TYR A 92 0.10 -15.16 6.29
CA TYR A 92 0.13 -13.98 7.16
C TYR A 92 1.18 -12.98 6.69
N CYS A 93 0.78 -11.71 6.56
CA CYS A 93 1.60 -10.65 6.02
C CYS A 93 1.45 -9.37 6.86
N LYS A 94 2.46 -8.49 6.74
CA LYS A 94 2.42 -7.13 7.26
C LYS A 94 1.58 -6.24 6.34
N GLY A 95 0.78 -5.37 6.93
CA GLY A 95 -0.01 -4.37 6.20
C GLY A 95 -0.51 -3.27 7.11
N ILE A 96 -1.37 -2.43 6.56
CA ILE A 96 -2.06 -1.37 7.28
C ILE A 96 -3.56 -1.64 7.27
N ARG A 97 -4.22 -1.26 8.35
CA ARG A 97 -5.67 -1.35 8.51
C ARG A 97 -6.22 0.04 8.82
N LEU A 98 -7.45 0.33 8.42
CA LEU A 98 -8.17 1.51 8.85
C LEU A 98 -8.28 1.51 10.38
N ALA A 99 -8.05 2.69 10.99
CA ALA A 99 -8.18 2.90 12.43
C ALA A 99 -9.64 2.88 12.88
#